data_AF-A0A949YCD6-F1
#
_entry.id   AF-A0A949YCD6-F1
#
_cell.length_a   1.000
_cell.length_b   1.000
_cell.length_c   1.000
_cell.angle_alpha   90.00
_cell.angle_beta   90.00
_cell.angle_gamma   90.00
#
_symmetry.space_group_name_H-M   'P 1'
#
loop_
_entity.id
_entity.type
_entity.pdbx_description
1 polymer ?
#
loop_
_entity_poly.entity_id
_entity_poly.type
_entity_poly.pdbx_seq_one_letter_code
_entity_poly.pdbx_strand_id
1 'polypeptide(L)' 'ATAYLRDLPKAELHLLDTGHFALEEDGDVIADLMRSFLTKNLAGAYRTVEK' A
#
# COMPACT_ATOMS: atom_id res chain seq x y z
N ALA A 1 -14.85 -4.97 3.82
CA ALA A 1 -13.64 -4.83 2.98
C ALA A 1 -12.98 -6.18 2.61
N THR A 2 -12.99 -7.19 3.47
CA THR A 2 -12.31 -8.49 3.23
C THR A 2 -12.79 -9.25 1.99
N ALA A 3 -14.01 -9.02 1.51
CA ALA A 3 -14.54 -9.64 0.29
C ALA A 3 -13.71 -9.34 -0.96
N TYR A 4 -13.02 -8.19 -1.04
CA TYR A 4 -12.18 -7.83 -2.19
C TYR A 4 -10.97 -8.77 -2.35
N LEU A 5 -10.50 -9.40 -1.27
CA LEU A 5 -9.39 -10.35 -1.31
C LEU A 5 -9.76 -11.67 -2.00
N ARG A 6 -11.05 -12.00 -2.09
CA ARG A 6 -11.51 -13.17 -2.84
C ARG A 6 -11.21 -13.03 -4.33
N ASP A 7 -11.45 -11.84 -4.87
CA ASP A 7 -11.33 -11.56 -6.29
C ASP A 7 -9.88 -11.10 -6.64
N LEU A 8 -9.18 -10.49 -5.68
CA LEU A 8 -7.78 -10.07 -5.79
C LEU A 8 -6.92 -10.69 -4.65
N PRO A 9 -6.53 -11.97 -4.77
CA PRO A 9 -5.84 -12.70 -3.69
C PRO A 9 -4.43 -12.19 -3.38
N LYS A 10 -3.85 -11.35 -4.25
CA LYS A 10 -2.53 -10.73 -4.05
C LYS A 10 -2.60 -9.30 -3.49
N ALA A 11 -3.80 -8.78 -3.24
CA ALA A 11 -3.96 -7.44 -2.70
C ALA A 11 -3.56 -7.39 -1.21
N GLU A 12 -2.95 -6.29 -0.78
CA GLU A 12 -2.67 -6.00 0.63
C GLU A 12 -3.80 -5.14 1.17
N LEU A 13 -4.46 -5.58 2.25
CA LEU A 13 -5.56 -4.86 2.90
C LEU A 13 -5.08 -4.30 4.24
N HIS A 14 -5.10 -2.98 4.37
CA HIS A 14 -4.82 -2.27 5.61
C HIS A 14 -6.10 -1.56 6.06
N LEU A 15 -6.57 -1.86 7.28
CA LEU A 15 -7.72 -1.20 7.89
C LEU A 15 -7.18 -0.22 8.93
N LEU A 16 -7.47 1.07 8.72
CA LEU A 16 -7.10 2.14 9.65
C LEU A 16 -8.34 2.55 10.44
N ASP A 17 -8.16 2.83 11.73
CA ASP A 17 -9.22 3.27 12.63
C ASP A 17 -9.39 4.80 12.54
N THR A 18 -9.89 5.27 11.39
CA THR A 18 -10.01 6.70 11.07
C THR A 18 -11.45 7.07 10.78
N GLY A 19 -11.74 8.37 10.84
CA GLY A 19 -13.02 8.92 10.41
C GLY A 19 -13.20 9.00 8.88
N HIS A 20 -14.13 9.85 8.45
CA HIS A 20 -14.42 10.08 7.03
C HIS A 20 -13.24 10.73 6.27
N PHE A 21 -12.33 11.40 7.00
CA PHE A 21 -11.19 12.12 6.45
C PHE A 21 -9.86 11.47 6.83
N ALA A 22 -9.73 10.18 6.50
CA ALA A 22 -8.53 9.38 6.75
C ALA A 22 -7.21 10.03 6.29
N LEU A 23 -7.26 10.81 5.19
CA LEU A 23 -6.08 11.50 4.65
C LEU A 23 -5.66 12.72 5.47
N GLU A 24 -6.59 13.35 6.17
CA GLU A 24 -6.31 14.53 7.01
C GLU A 24 -5.81 14.10 8.39
N GLU A 25 -6.30 12.97 8.90
CA GLU A 25 -5.90 12.40 10.19
C GLU A 25 -4.62 11.56 10.08
N ASP A 26 -4.57 10.62 9.13
CA ASP A 26 -3.54 9.57 9.01
C ASP A 26 -2.85 9.58 7.63
N GLY A 27 -2.79 10.75 6.97
CA GLY A 27 -2.20 10.89 5.64
C GLY A 27 -0.76 10.34 5.54
N ASP A 28 0.05 10.58 6.56
CA ASP A 28 1.43 10.07 6.62
C ASP A 28 1.48 8.53 6.69
N VAL A 29 0.59 7.91 7.49
CA VAL A 29 0.48 6.46 7.62
C VAL A 29 0.06 5.83 6.29
N ILE A 30 -0.95 6.40 5.63
CA ILE A 30 -1.42 5.94 4.32
C ILE A 30 -0.29 6.04 3.29
N ALA A 31 0.42 7.16 3.26
CA ALA A 31 1.52 7.38 2.32
C ALA A 31 2.68 6.40 2.54
N ASP A 32 3.00 6.05 3.79
CA ASP A 32 4.04 5.07 4.12
C ASP A 32 3.64 3.64 3.76
N LEU A 33 2.38 3.26 3.97
CA LEU A 33 1.84 1.98 3.52
C LEU A 33 1.92 1.85 1.99
N MET A 34 1.55 2.90 1.26
CA MET A 34 1.65 2.92 -0.20
C MET A 34 3.10 2.83 -0.68
N ARG A 35 4.02 3.62 -0.11
CA ARG A 35 5.45 3.58 -0.43
C ARG A 35 6.06 2.21 -0.15
N SER A 36 5.68 1.60 0.97
CA SER A 36 6.13 0.26 1.35
C SER A 36 5.63 -0.81 0.37
N PHE A 37 4.34 -0.76 0.00
CA PHE A 37 3.78 -1.66 -1.00
C PHE A 37 4.51 -1.52 -2.34
N LEU A 38 4.70 -0.30 -2.82
CA LEU A 38 5.41 -0.04 -4.08
C LEU A 38 6.86 -0.52 -4.02
N THR A 39 7.57 -0.25 -2.93
CA THR A 39 8.96 -0.70 -2.75
C THR A 39 9.05 -2.22 -2.80
N LYS A 40 8.19 -2.94 -2.06
CA LYS A 40 8.16 -4.41 -2.07
C LYS A 40 7.93 -4.98 -3.47
N ASN A 41 7.03 -4.38 -4.25
CA ASN A 41 6.63 -4.89 -5.56
C ASN A 41 7.51 -4.39 -6.72
N LEU A 42 8.17 -3.24 -6.57
CA LEU A 42 9.01 -2.61 -7.60
C LEU A 42 10.52 -2.75 -7.34
N ALA A 43 10.96 -3.20 -6.16
CA ALA A 43 12.39 -3.42 -5.87
C ALA A 43 13.05 -4.45 -6.80
N GLY A 44 12.27 -5.30 -7.48
CA GLY A 44 12.75 -6.16 -8.57
C GLY A 44 12.88 -5.46 -9.92
N ALA A 45 12.12 -4.38 -10.16
CA ALA A 45 12.07 -3.65 -11.43
C ALA A 45 13.16 -2.57 -11.58
N TYR A 46 13.70 -2.05 -10.47
CA TYR A 46 14.76 -1.03 -10.47
C TYR A 46 16.20 -1.60 -10.38
N ARG A 47 16.38 -2.92 -10.38
CA ARG A 47 17.71 -3.56 -10.29
C ARG A 47 18.44 -3.68 -11.64
N THR A 48 18.11 -2.84 -12.63
CA THR A 48 18.72 -2.86 -13.97
C THR A 48 19.18 -1.47 -14.42
N VAL A 49 19.83 -0.73 -13.53
CA VAL A 49 20.71 0.38 -13.94
C VAL A 49 22.00 0.29 -13.13
N GLU A 50 22.72 -0.82 -13.32
CA GLU A 50 24.12 -0.88 -12.91
C GLU A 50 24.95 0.02 -13.83
N LYS A 51 25.89 0.75 -13.22
CA LYS A 51 26.98 1.46 -13.89
C LYS A 51 28.00 0.46 -14.42
#